data_AF-A0A7Y9LR50-F1
#
_entry.id   AF-A0A7Y9LR50-F1
#
_cell.length_a   1.000
_cell.length_b   1.000
_cell.length_c   1.000
_cell.angle_alpha   90.00
_cell.angle_beta   90.00
_cell.angle_gamma   90.00
#
_symmetry.space_group_name_H-M   'P 1'
#
loop_
_entity.id
_entity.type
_entity.pdbx_description
1 polymer ?
#
loop_
_entity_poly.entity_id
_entity_poly.type
_entity_poly.pdbx_seq_one_letter_code
_entity_poly.pdbx_strand_id
1 'polypeptide(L)'
;MTIRREGYRFTLIFIQRWTKILTIALCVGVAIGLLLGLLSDVKGTPRWLGDAGFVVILSSIGLPLLGAAILGGESIFRGGGLVGAGLILGFAGVVIGRTLQIDWMPWAGGILIVLSILGFWIMGWVAKVPMFFGVKRDDP
;
A
#
# COMPACT_ATOMS: atom_id res chain seq x y z
N MET A 1 12.96 -24.60 11.91
CA MET A 1 12.92 -23.48 12.87
C MET A 1 12.44 -22.23 12.15
N THR A 2 11.22 -21.77 12.42
CA THR A 2 10.70 -20.51 11.86
C THR A 2 11.23 -19.33 12.68
N ILE A 3 12.23 -18.63 12.14
CA ILE A 3 12.79 -17.42 12.75
C ILE A 3 11.70 -16.32 12.69
N ARG A 4 11.12 -15.99 13.85
CA ARG A 4 10.31 -14.79 14.03
C ARG A 4 11.26 -13.64 14.32
N ARG A 5 11.09 -12.50 13.62
CA ARG A 5 11.77 -11.26 14.01
C ARG A 5 11.11 -10.81 15.31
N GLU A 6 11.89 -10.54 16.35
CA GLU A 6 11.35 -10.12 17.65
C GLU A 6 10.37 -8.95 17.46
N GLY A 7 9.17 -9.08 18.03
CA GLY A 7 8.11 -8.07 17.95
C GLY A 7 7.10 -8.19 16.79
N TYR A 8 7.31 -9.05 15.78
CA TYR A 8 6.35 -9.22 14.67
C TYR A 8 5.55 -10.53 14.74
N ARG A 9 4.26 -10.45 14.35
CA ARG A 9 3.35 -11.62 14.35
C ARG A 9 3.65 -12.62 13.24
N PHE A 10 4.14 -12.15 12.09
CA PHE A 10 4.45 -12.99 10.93
C PHE A 10 5.88 -13.50 10.95
N THR A 11 6.09 -14.68 10.35
CA THR A 11 7.43 -15.24 10.16
C THR A 11 8.19 -14.46 9.09
N LEU A 12 9.54 -14.44 9.18
CA LEU A 12 10.36 -13.77 8.18
C LEU A 12 10.13 -14.32 6.77
N ILE A 13 9.94 -15.64 6.65
CA ILE A 13 9.63 -16.32 5.38
C ILE A 13 8.31 -15.81 4.79
N PHE A 14 7.28 -15.61 5.63
CA PHE A 14 6.00 -15.07 5.18
C PHE A 14 6.16 -13.65 4.66
N ILE A 15 6.84 -12.78 5.43
CA ILE A 15 7.09 -11.39 5.03
C ILE A 15 7.85 -11.35 3.70
N GLN A 16 8.97 -12.07 3.60
CA GLN A 16 9.77 -12.10 2.37
C GLN A 16 8.98 -12.64 1.16
N ARG A 17 8.17 -13.69 1.36
CA ARG A 17 7.32 -14.25 0.30
C ARG A 17 6.32 -13.22 -0.20
N TRP A 18 5.59 -12.55 0.70
CA TRP A 18 4.60 -11.56 0.31
C TRP A 18 5.22 -10.30 -0.27
N THR A 19 6.33 -9.80 0.30
CA THR A 19 7.09 -8.70 -0.30
C THR A 19 7.49 -9.04 -1.73
N LYS A 20 8.06 -10.24 -1.97
CA LYS A 20 8.44 -10.68 -3.31
C LYS A 20 7.24 -10.74 -4.27
N ILE A 21 6.11 -11.30 -3.82
CA ILE A 21 4.88 -11.38 -4.64
C ILE A 21 4.36 -9.98 -4.97
N LEU A 22 4.27 -9.08 -3.99
CA LEU A 22 3.77 -7.72 -4.17
C LEU A 22 4.69 -6.91 -5.09
N THR A 23 6.01 -7.04 -4.95
CA THR A 23 6.98 -6.39 -5.84
C THR A 23 6.87 -6.92 -7.27
N ILE A 24 6.77 -8.24 -7.46
CA ILE A 24 6.59 -8.82 -8.81
C ILE A 24 5.27 -8.35 -9.42
N ALA A 25 4.18 -8.37 -8.67
CA ALA A 25 2.87 -7.91 -9.14
C ALA A 25 2.92 -6.44 -9.57
N LEU A 26 3.60 -5.59 -8.79
CA LEU A 26 3.82 -4.18 -9.13
C LEU A 26 4.63 -4.04 -10.42
N CYS A 27 5.77 -4.72 -10.55
CA CYS A 27 6.62 -4.63 -11.74
C CYS A 27 5.89 -5.14 -13.00
N VAL A 28 5.22 -6.29 -12.92
CA VAL A 28 4.49 -6.89 -14.05
C VAL A 28 3.32 -6.00 -14.45
N GLY A 29 2.54 -5.52 -13.50
CA GLY A 29 1.38 -4.69 -13.77
C GLY A 29 1.74 -3.33 -14.37
N VAL A 30 2.80 -2.68 -13.86
CA VAL A 30 3.32 -1.44 -14.46
C VAL A 30 3.85 -1.69 -15.87
N ALA A 31 4.58 -2.80 -16.10
CA ALA A 31 5.06 -3.15 -17.43
C ALA A 31 3.91 -3.37 -18.44
N ILE A 32 2.86 -4.10 -18.03
CA ILE A 32 1.66 -4.30 -18.87
C ILE A 32 0.97 -2.97 -19.17
N GLY A 33 0.79 -2.13 -18.15
CA GLY A 33 0.14 -0.83 -18.31
C GLY A 33 0.92 0.12 -19.23
N LEU A 34 2.25 0.12 -19.14
CA LEU A 34 3.11 0.87 -20.06
C LEU A 34 3.03 0.33 -21.49
N LEU A 35 3.03 -1.00 -21.68
CA LEU A 35 2.86 -1.60 -23.00
C LEU A 35 1.52 -1.22 -23.62
N LEU A 36 0.43 -1.23 -22.85
CA LEU A 36 -0.88 -0.78 -23.33
C LEU A 36 -0.88 0.71 -23.69
N GLY A 37 -0.20 1.55 -22.91
CA GLY A 37 -0.01 2.97 -23.23
C GLY A 37 0.75 3.16 -24.54
N LEU A 38 1.88 2.48 -24.72
CA LEU A 38 2.67 2.54 -25.95
C LEU A 38 1.90 2.02 -27.18
N LEU A 39 1.11 0.97 -27.00
CA LEU A 39 0.25 0.45 -28.07
C LEU A 39 -0.88 1.43 -28.43
N SER A 40 -1.33 2.26 -27.48
CA SER A 40 -2.39 3.23 -27.74
C SER A 40 -1.96 4.37 -28.67
N ASP A 41 -0.65 4.69 -28.71
CA ASP A 41 -0.08 5.72 -29.59
C ASP A 41 0.09 5.28 -31.06
N VAL A 42 -0.16 4.00 -31.36
CA VAL A 42 -0.11 3.49 -32.74
C VAL A 42 -1.26 4.06 -33.57
N LYS A 43 -1.03 4.36 -34.85
CA LYS A 43 -2.12 4.84 -35.72
C LYS A 43 -3.18 3.76 -35.91
N GLY A 44 -4.43 4.09 -35.58
CA GLY A 44 -5.59 3.21 -35.74
C GLY A 44 -6.03 2.48 -34.48
N THR A 45 -5.33 2.65 -33.35
CA THR A 45 -5.74 2.05 -32.07
C THR A 45 -6.87 2.81 -31.39
N PRO A 46 -7.77 2.11 -30.67
CA PRO A 46 -8.86 2.75 -29.95
C PRO A 46 -8.36 3.60 -28.77
N ARG A 47 -8.99 4.76 -28.55
CA ARG A 47 -8.65 5.67 -27.44
C ARG A 47 -8.80 5.04 -26.05
N TRP A 48 -9.73 4.09 -25.89
CA TRP A 48 -9.93 3.37 -24.63
C TRP A 48 -8.71 2.54 -24.21
N LEU A 49 -7.81 2.21 -25.14
CA LEU A 49 -6.61 1.42 -24.83
C LEU A 49 -5.62 2.21 -23.96
N GLY A 50 -5.51 3.52 -24.18
CA GLY A 50 -4.71 4.42 -23.33
C GLY A 50 -5.31 4.58 -21.93
N ASP A 51 -6.63 4.76 -21.85
CA ASP A 51 -7.35 4.84 -20.57
C ASP A 51 -7.23 3.53 -19.78
N ALA A 52 -7.35 2.38 -20.47
CA ALA A 52 -7.14 1.06 -19.88
C ALA A 52 -5.69 0.89 -19.39
N GLY A 53 -4.70 1.32 -20.17
CA GLY A 53 -3.29 1.30 -19.74
C GLY A 53 -3.07 2.12 -18.47
N PHE A 54 -3.64 3.32 -18.40
CA PHE A 54 -3.58 4.17 -17.21
C PHE A 54 -4.23 3.53 -15.98
N VAL A 55 -5.43 2.95 -16.13
CA VAL A 55 -6.12 2.22 -15.04
C VAL A 55 -5.31 1.01 -14.59
N VAL A 56 -4.69 0.27 -15.51
CA VAL A 56 -3.80 -0.85 -15.18
C VAL A 56 -2.59 -0.38 -14.39
N ILE A 57 -1.95 0.73 -14.76
CA ILE A 57 -0.82 1.29 -14.00
C ILE A 57 -1.27 1.67 -12.58
N LEU A 58 -2.36 2.42 -12.46
CA LEU A 58 -2.87 2.87 -11.16
C LEU A 58 -3.25 1.70 -10.25
N SER A 59 -3.96 0.71 -10.76
CA SER A 59 -4.32 -0.49 -9.99
C SER A 59 -3.11 -1.34 -9.63
N SER A 60 -2.11 -1.44 -10.51
CA SER A 60 -0.86 -2.17 -10.26
C SER A 60 0.03 -1.53 -9.21
N ILE A 61 -0.11 -0.23 -8.96
CA ILE A 61 0.57 0.46 -7.87
C ILE A 61 -0.30 0.43 -6.60
N GLY A 62 -1.58 0.78 -6.74
CA GLY A 62 -2.51 0.91 -5.63
C GLY A 62 -2.81 -0.39 -4.90
N LEU A 63 -3.05 -1.49 -5.62
CA LEU A 63 -3.40 -2.77 -5.00
C LEU A 63 -2.23 -3.38 -4.21
N PRO A 64 -0.98 -3.41 -4.73
CA PRO A 64 0.15 -3.88 -3.93
C PRO A 64 0.46 -3.00 -2.73
N LEU A 65 0.32 -1.67 -2.86
CA LEU A 65 0.46 -0.76 -1.72
C LEU A 65 -0.60 -1.00 -0.65
N LEU A 66 -1.85 -1.19 -1.05
CA LEU A 66 -2.94 -1.52 -0.13
C LEU A 66 -2.68 -2.86 0.57
N GLY A 67 -2.31 -3.90 -0.18
CA GLY A 67 -1.95 -5.20 0.37
C GLY A 67 -0.76 -5.12 1.33
N ALA A 68 0.27 -4.36 0.97
CA ALA A 68 1.44 -4.11 1.82
C ALA A 68 1.06 -3.38 3.12
N ALA A 69 0.18 -2.37 3.05
CA ALA A 69 -0.27 -1.63 4.22
C ALA A 69 -1.12 -2.49 5.16
N ILE A 70 -2.02 -3.33 4.61
CA ILE A 70 -2.83 -4.28 5.39
C ILE A 70 -1.93 -5.29 6.10
N LEU A 71 -1.01 -5.93 5.35
CA LEU A 71 -0.10 -6.92 5.90
C LEU A 71 0.88 -6.29 6.90
N GLY A 72 1.36 -5.07 6.63
CA GLY A 72 2.19 -4.29 7.53
C GLY A 72 1.49 -4.00 8.85
N GLY A 73 0.24 -3.53 8.80
CA GLY A 73 -0.58 -3.30 9.99
C GLY A 73 -0.87 -4.57 10.80
N GLU A 74 -1.29 -5.65 10.13
CA GLU A 74 -1.53 -6.95 10.79
C GLU A 74 -0.27 -7.56 11.42
N SER A 75 0.91 -7.24 10.88
CA SER A 75 2.18 -7.72 11.41
C SER A 75 2.51 -7.12 12.79
N ILE A 76 2.02 -5.90 13.05
CA ILE A 76 2.23 -5.15 14.30
C ILE A 76 1.17 -5.55 15.33
N PHE A 77 -0.11 -5.48 14.96
CA PHE A 77 -1.23 -5.75 15.87
C PHE A 77 -2.39 -6.39 15.13
N ARG A 78 -3.14 -7.26 15.81
CA ARG A 78 -4.33 -7.90 15.23
C ARG A 78 -5.42 -6.85 15.04
N GLY A 79 -5.88 -6.66 13.81
CA GLY A 79 -6.78 -5.58 13.41
C GLY A 79 -6.05 -4.34 12.85
N GLY A 80 -4.72 -4.29 12.94
CA GLY A 80 -3.93 -3.18 12.39
C GLY A 80 -3.97 -3.08 10.88
N GLY A 81 -4.38 -4.16 10.19
CA GLY A 81 -4.58 -4.13 8.74
C GLY A 81 -5.66 -3.15 8.30
N LEU A 82 -6.70 -2.92 9.13
CA LEU A 82 -7.74 -1.92 8.84
C LEU A 82 -7.20 -0.50 8.91
N VAL A 83 -6.27 -0.25 9.83
CA VAL A 83 -5.59 1.05 9.95
C VAL A 83 -4.67 1.28 8.75
N GLY A 84 -3.94 0.25 8.32
CA GLY A 84 -3.15 0.29 7.08
C GLY A 84 -4.00 0.54 5.83
N ALA A 85 -5.15 -0.15 5.72
CA ALA A 85 -6.10 0.08 4.64
C ALA A 85 -6.66 1.50 4.67
N GLY A 86 -7.06 1.98 5.85
CA GLY A 86 -7.57 3.34 6.06
C GLY A 86 -6.59 4.39 5.57
N LEU A 87 -5.29 4.22 5.82
CA LEU A 87 -4.28 5.16 5.35
C LEU A 87 -4.23 5.24 3.82
N ILE A 88 -4.15 4.09 3.13
CA ILE A 88 -4.08 4.03 1.67
C ILE A 88 -5.39 4.53 1.03
N LEU A 89 -6.54 4.12 1.58
CA LEU A 89 -7.85 4.60 1.13
C LEU A 89 -8.04 6.09 1.37
N GLY A 90 -7.49 6.63 2.45
CA GLY A 90 -7.50 8.06 2.74
C GLY A 90 -6.71 8.86 1.70
N PHE A 91 -5.50 8.39 1.35
CA PHE A 91 -4.70 8.99 0.26
C PHE A 91 -5.43 8.89 -1.09
N ALA A 92 -5.98 7.72 -1.41
CA ALA A 92 -6.77 7.54 -2.62
C ALA A 92 -7.99 8.49 -2.64
N GLY A 93 -8.67 8.66 -1.51
CA GLY A 93 -9.79 9.60 -1.37
C GLY A 93 -9.40 11.05 -1.61
N VAL A 94 -8.24 11.49 -1.10
CA VAL A 94 -7.72 12.84 -1.34
C VAL A 94 -7.39 13.06 -2.81
N VAL A 95 -6.69 12.11 -3.43
CA VAL A 95 -6.30 12.19 -4.85
C VAL A 95 -7.54 12.18 -5.74
N ILE A 96 -8.41 11.18 -5.60
CA ILE A 96 -9.64 11.03 -6.38
C ILE A 96 -10.55 12.25 -6.20
N GLY A 97 -10.73 12.73 -4.96
CA GLY A 97 -11.55 13.89 -4.67
C GLY A 97 -11.05 15.17 -5.35
N ARG A 98 -9.73 15.38 -5.40
CA ARG A 98 -9.14 16.51 -6.14
C ARG A 98 -9.22 16.33 -7.66
N THR A 99 -8.99 15.13 -8.17
CA THR A 99 -9.02 14.84 -9.62
C THR A 99 -10.43 14.94 -10.19
N LEU A 100 -11.44 14.47 -9.45
CA LEU A 100 -12.85 14.48 -9.86
C LEU A 100 -13.61 15.74 -9.39
N GLN A 101 -12.92 16.68 -8.73
CA GLN A 101 -13.51 17.92 -8.20
C GLN A 101 -14.72 17.65 -7.28
N ILE A 102 -14.62 16.64 -6.42
CA ILE A 102 -15.65 16.29 -5.43
C ILE A 102 -15.27 16.93 -4.08
N ASP A 103 -15.93 18.02 -3.71
CA ASP A 103 -15.49 18.90 -2.61
C ASP A 103 -15.35 18.22 -1.24
N TRP A 104 -16.24 17.28 -0.90
CA TRP A 104 -16.23 16.63 0.41
C TRP A 104 -15.20 15.49 0.54
N MET A 105 -14.78 14.92 -0.59
CA MET A 105 -14.00 13.68 -0.62
C MET A 105 -12.54 13.87 -0.15
N PRO A 106 -11.85 14.98 -0.46
CA PRO A 106 -10.54 15.27 0.13
C PRO A 106 -10.58 15.46 1.64
N TRP A 107 -11.66 16.03 2.17
CA TRP A 107 -11.82 16.18 3.63
C TRP A 107 -12.03 14.82 4.29
N ALA A 108 -12.94 13.99 3.76
CA ALA A 108 -13.15 12.63 4.27
C ALA A 108 -11.86 11.79 4.20
N GLY A 109 -11.13 11.87 3.09
CA GLY A 109 -9.83 11.21 2.92
C GLY A 109 -8.78 11.73 3.91
N GLY A 110 -8.71 13.03 4.11
CA GLY A 110 -7.81 13.67 5.08
C GLY A 110 -8.10 13.23 6.53
N ILE A 111 -9.37 13.19 6.92
CA ILE A 111 -9.80 12.68 8.24
C ILE A 111 -9.37 11.22 8.39
N LEU A 112 -9.59 10.40 7.37
CA LEU A 112 -9.21 8.99 7.41
C LEU A 112 -7.69 8.79 7.54
N ILE A 113 -6.88 9.64 6.88
CA ILE A 113 -5.41 9.65 7.04
C ILE A 113 -5.05 9.97 8.50
N VAL A 114 -5.61 11.04 9.08
CA VAL A 114 -5.31 11.45 10.46
C VAL A 114 -5.69 10.35 11.45
N LEU A 115 -6.89 9.78 11.31
CA LEU A 115 -7.34 8.66 12.16
C LEU A 115 -6.44 7.43 12.00
N SER A 116 -5.96 7.16 10.79
CA SER A 116 -5.06 6.03 10.54
C SER A 116 -3.67 6.25 11.15
N ILE A 117 -3.12 7.47 11.08
CA ILE A 117 -1.86 7.83 11.73
C ILE A 117 -1.98 7.68 13.25
N LEU A 118 -3.06 8.21 13.84
CA LEU A 118 -3.34 8.05 15.27
C LEU A 118 -3.51 6.57 15.64
N GLY A 119 -4.19 5.78 14.80
CA GLY A 119 -4.32 4.34 14.97
C GLY A 119 -2.97 3.64 14.99
N PHE A 120 -2.07 3.95 14.06
CA PHE A 120 -0.71 3.40 14.03
C PHE A 120 0.10 3.80 15.27
N TRP A 121 -0.02 5.06 15.70
CA TRP A 121 0.61 5.54 16.93
C TRP A 121 0.14 4.73 18.15
N ILE A 122 -1.18 4.62 18.35
CA ILE A 122 -1.77 3.89 19.48
C ILE A 122 -1.36 2.42 19.45
N MET A 123 -1.44 1.78 18.28
CA MET A 123 -1.01 0.39 18.11
C MET A 123 0.48 0.20 18.41
N GLY A 124 1.34 1.12 17.99
CA GLY A 124 2.76 1.06 18.30
C GLY A 124 3.04 1.19 19.80
N TRP A 125 2.31 2.06 20.50
CA TRP A 125 2.36 2.16 21.97
C TRP A 125 1.90 0.86 22.65
N VAL A 126 0.77 0.29 22.24
CA VAL A 126 0.19 -0.93 22.84
C VAL A 126 1.06 -2.16 22.56
N ALA A 127 1.50 -2.32 21.31
CA ALA A 127 2.26 -3.49 20.89
C ALA A 127 3.73 -3.43 21.33
N LYS A 128 4.18 -2.30 21.92
CA LYS A 128 5.58 -2.02 22.27
C LYS A 128 6.55 -2.32 21.11
N VAL A 129 6.05 -2.24 19.88
CA VAL A 129 6.89 -2.43 18.70
C VAL A 129 7.77 -1.19 18.61
N PRO A 130 9.11 -1.34 18.58
CA PRO A 130 9.98 -0.19 18.48
C PRO A 130 9.69 0.54 17.16
N MET A 131 8.94 1.65 17.25
CA MET A 131 8.77 2.59 16.16
C MET A 131 10.08 3.37 16.02
N PHE A 132 11.07 2.70 15.44
CA PHE A 132 12.35 3.25 14.96
C PHE A 132 12.90 4.45 15.76
N PHE A 133 13.25 4.21 17.02
CA PHE A 133 14.33 4.95 17.68
C PHE A 133 15.41 3.95 18.09
N GLY A 134 16.37 3.72 17.19
CA GLY A 134 17.68 3.20 17.53
C GLY A 134 17.73 1.86 18.25
N VAL A 135 17.07 0.81 17.73
CA VAL A 135 17.50 -0.54 18.08
C VAL A 135 18.86 -0.74 17.40
N LYS A 136 19.93 -0.52 18.17
CA LYS A 136 21.24 -1.08 17.84
C LYS A 136 21.03 -2.57 17.61
N ARG A 137 21.61 -3.03 16.51
CA ARG A 137 21.68 -4.45 16.19
C ARG A 137 22.65 -5.08 17.21
N ASP A 138 22.15 -5.32 18.40
CA ASP A 138 22.77 -6.19 19.40
C ASP A 138 22.21 -7.58 19.08
N ASP A 139 22.90 -8.60 18.61
CA ASP A 139 24.30 -8.94 18.31
C ASP A 139 24.19 -10.13 17.30
N PRO A 140 25.09 -11.12 17.21
CA PRO A 140 26.54 -11.17 16.98
C PRO A 140 26.92 -11.48 15.51
#